data_AF-M7NAS0-F1
#
_entry.id   AF-M7NAS0-F1
#
_cell.length_a   1.000
_cell.length_b   1.000
_cell.length_c   1.000
_cell.angle_alpha   90.00
_cell.angle_beta   90.00
_cell.angle_gamma   90.00
#
_symmetry.space_group_name_H-M   'P 1'
#
loop_
_entity.id
_entity.type
_entity.pdbx_description
1 polymer ?
#
loop_
_entity_poly.entity_id
_entity_poly.type
_entity_poly.pdbx_seq_one_letter_code
_entity_poly.pdbx_strand_id
1 'polypeptide(L)'
;MVESTAPRSDVYDSHPRSIRSYNSTIPAKAWYWGFGLWLFVLIYCYGHAFKSSAVNEDAGYYLSVARDLYEGEMLFRDVATHYTPLAYALLAPSFLVDKYGAQLVVFYLILLLSAYLIYKFLQLVAGSGKASYFGSFFYLFAAFALGGYQSLLEPLVNVWAISGLYLIFHMRKRFSIWFLVGAGVCTALSFLSKQFGLMIIIPVALAILLPGENYQKSVKQRVKMLIVYGLAAFLPIAAGLLVVRSMEVDLVIILTQWSGGGYGDHSLFQYLKAELWFLLKTAPFLLLMIVGKTAFRTHTSSILVLLLALLAFSLPLYFKTYPHYFLLQLPYISMLAGLLLLVGIESRTKRGLPKLVYLLMFILPLGYYTYRAVATTLHIYGQDRSAQLKVATKVKSAVGSSNTLVLDHYYLYYLANLEPPLKSEMGYSYLNSYEHKPSTLQELLNQADFLVVSDATVKGNAQIMSYIHHQSQKIIQLEPGLSLYQKVDAPTAKKQDSTAQE
;
A
#
# COMPACT_ATOMS: atom_id res chain seq x y z
N MET A 1 -60.00 51.09 8.91
CA MET A 1 -59.70 50.67 7.52
C MET A 1 -58.24 51.01 7.21
N VAL A 2 -57.33 50.07 7.46
CA VAL A 2 -56.05 49.89 6.76
C VAL A 2 -55.75 48.40 6.92
N GLU A 3 -56.02 47.62 5.87
CA GLU A 3 -55.71 46.19 5.83
C GLU A 3 -54.20 46.01 5.58
N SER A 4 -53.53 45.40 6.55
CA SER A 4 -52.13 44.97 6.46
C SER A 4 -52.09 43.62 5.74
N THR A 5 -51.72 43.62 4.46
CA THR A 5 -51.40 42.40 3.70
C THR A 5 -49.98 41.95 4.04
N ALA A 6 -49.86 41.04 5.00
CA ALA A 6 -48.62 40.30 5.24
C ALA A 6 -48.33 39.34 4.05
N PRO A 7 -47.09 39.27 3.55
CA PRO A 7 -46.76 38.35 2.47
C PRO A 7 -46.72 36.90 2.99
N ARG A 8 -47.47 36.02 2.33
CA ARG A 8 -47.39 34.57 2.52
C ARG A 8 -45.97 34.11 2.18
N SER A 9 -45.27 33.59 3.17
CA SER A 9 -44.02 32.85 2.96
C SER A 9 -44.36 31.50 2.36
N ASP A 10 -44.21 31.37 1.04
CA ASP A 10 -44.20 30.08 0.34
C ASP A 10 -42.97 29.30 0.80
N VAL A 11 -43.13 28.52 1.87
CA VAL A 11 -42.17 27.50 2.28
C VAL A 11 -42.20 26.43 1.21
N TYR A 12 -41.26 26.52 0.27
CA TYR A 12 -40.93 25.45 -0.66
C TYR A 12 -40.52 24.22 0.16
N ASP A 13 -41.47 23.31 0.35
CA ASP A 13 -41.25 22.00 0.93
C ASP A 13 -40.47 21.15 -0.08
N SER A 14 -39.17 21.40 -0.17
CA SER A 14 -38.22 20.67 -1.01
C SER A 14 -37.88 19.33 -0.36
N HIS A 15 -38.88 18.50 -0.13
CA HIS A 15 -38.63 17.09 0.13
C HIS A 15 -38.00 16.49 -1.15
N PRO A 16 -36.77 15.95 -1.07
CA PRO A 16 -36.18 15.26 -2.21
C PRO A 16 -37.12 14.11 -2.57
N ARG A 17 -37.73 14.19 -3.76
CA ARG A 17 -38.60 13.14 -4.30
C ARG A 17 -37.88 11.81 -4.10
N SER A 18 -38.45 10.95 -3.26
CA SER A 18 -37.94 9.60 -3.03
C SER A 18 -37.68 8.97 -4.39
N ILE A 19 -36.41 8.67 -4.66
CA ILE A 19 -35.98 8.03 -5.90
C ILE A 19 -36.75 6.71 -5.97
N ARG A 20 -37.80 6.65 -6.81
CA ARG A 20 -38.57 5.42 -7.02
C ARG A 20 -37.59 4.37 -7.54
N SER A 21 -37.41 3.31 -6.77
CA SER A 21 -36.56 2.17 -7.14
C SER A 21 -37.12 1.53 -8.41
N TYR A 22 -36.57 1.89 -9.56
CA TYR A 22 -36.96 1.31 -10.84
C TYR A 22 -36.44 -0.13 -10.91
N ASN A 23 -37.36 -1.09 -11.05
CA ASN A 23 -37.05 -2.50 -11.26
C ASN A 23 -36.12 -2.67 -12.47
N SER A 24 -34.88 -3.09 -12.20
CA SER A 24 -33.92 -3.44 -13.26
C SER A 24 -34.37 -4.73 -13.95
N THR A 25 -34.36 -4.77 -15.28
CA THR A 25 -34.71 -5.94 -16.09
C THR A 25 -33.69 -7.10 -15.99
N ILE A 26 -32.53 -6.87 -15.37
CA ILE A 26 -31.59 -7.95 -15.05
C ILE A 26 -32.09 -8.58 -13.75
N PRO A 27 -32.44 -9.88 -13.73
CA PRO A 27 -32.91 -10.53 -12.52
C PRO A 27 -31.84 -10.41 -11.44
N ALA A 28 -32.23 -10.00 -10.24
CA ALA A 28 -31.31 -9.85 -9.10
C ALA A 28 -30.42 -11.09 -8.90
N LYS A 29 -30.97 -12.28 -9.19
CA LYS A 29 -30.28 -13.57 -9.22
C LYS A 29 -28.99 -13.55 -10.05
N ALA A 30 -28.97 -12.95 -11.25
CA ALA A 30 -27.79 -12.94 -12.12
C ALA A 30 -26.61 -12.17 -11.50
N TRP A 31 -26.89 -11.10 -10.75
CA TRP A 31 -25.86 -10.36 -10.02
C TRP A 31 -25.26 -11.20 -8.89
N TYR A 32 -26.09 -11.91 -8.13
CA TYR A 32 -25.61 -12.78 -7.05
C TYR A 32 -24.73 -13.92 -7.58
N TRP A 33 -25.09 -14.53 -8.71
CA TRP A 33 -24.25 -15.55 -9.35
C TRP A 33 -22.91 -14.99 -9.83
N GLY A 34 -22.92 -13.82 -10.47
CA GLY A 34 -21.69 -13.16 -10.91
C GLY A 34 -20.75 -12.82 -9.75
N PHE A 35 -21.29 -12.24 -8.67
CA PHE A 35 -20.50 -11.95 -7.47
C PHE A 35 -20.02 -13.23 -6.76
N GLY A 36 -20.84 -14.29 -6.73
CA GLY A 36 -20.45 -15.59 -6.19
C GLY A 36 -19.28 -16.21 -6.95
N LEU A 37 -19.30 -16.14 -8.29
CA LEU A 37 -18.19 -16.59 -9.13
C LEU A 37 -16.91 -15.78 -8.87
N TRP A 38 -17.00 -14.45 -8.80
CA TRP A 38 -15.83 -13.62 -8.48
C TRP A 38 -15.27 -13.88 -7.09
N LEU A 39 -16.12 -14.09 -6.09
CA LEU A 39 -15.69 -14.48 -4.75
C LEU A 39 -14.93 -15.81 -4.79
N PHE A 40 -15.45 -16.80 -5.53
CA PHE A 40 -14.78 -18.08 -5.71
C PHE A 40 -13.41 -17.92 -6.38
N VAL A 41 -13.30 -17.13 -7.45
CA VAL A 41 -12.02 -16.86 -8.12
C VAL A 41 -11.04 -16.13 -7.20
N LEU A 42 -11.50 -15.17 -6.40
CA LEU A 42 -10.64 -14.49 -5.41
C LEU A 42 -10.13 -15.45 -4.34
N ILE A 43 -11.00 -16.30 -3.79
CA ILE A 43 -10.61 -17.33 -2.81
C ILE A 43 -9.56 -18.26 -3.43
N TYR A 44 -9.76 -18.67 -4.69
CA TYR A 44 -8.78 -19.48 -5.40
C TYR A 44 -7.43 -18.75 -5.56
N CYS A 45 -7.44 -17.50 -6.05
CA CYS A 45 -6.22 -16.71 -6.26
C CYS A 45 -5.44 -16.46 -4.95
N TYR A 46 -6.10 -15.94 -3.92
CA TYR A 46 -5.45 -15.65 -2.63
C TYR A 46 -5.09 -16.93 -1.86
N GLY A 47 -5.92 -17.97 -1.93
CA GLY A 47 -5.60 -19.27 -1.33
C GLY A 47 -4.39 -19.94 -1.97
N HIS A 48 -4.24 -19.81 -3.29
CA HIS A 48 -3.04 -20.27 -3.99
C HIS A 48 -1.82 -19.41 -3.66
N ALA A 49 -1.95 -18.08 -3.67
CA ALA A 49 -0.86 -17.18 -3.31
C ALA A 49 -0.37 -17.38 -1.87
N PHE A 50 -1.28 -17.66 -0.93
CA PHE A 50 -0.93 -18.02 0.45
C PHE A 50 0.06 -19.19 0.52
N LYS A 51 -0.16 -20.21 -0.32
CA LYS A 51 0.68 -21.41 -0.37
C LYS A 51 2.01 -21.14 -1.09
N SER A 52 1.95 -20.45 -2.22
CA SER A 52 3.03 -20.46 -3.20
C SER A 52 3.82 -19.15 -3.31
N SER A 53 3.33 -18.04 -2.74
CA SER A 53 4.02 -16.74 -2.89
C SER A 53 5.40 -16.78 -2.28
N ALA A 54 6.39 -16.44 -3.09
CA ALA A 54 7.74 -16.10 -2.65
C ALA A 54 7.71 -14.88 -1.71
N VAL A 55 8.75 -14.76 -0.90
CA VAL A 55 9.07 -13.52 -0.16
C VAL A 55 9.76 -12.61 -1.17
N ASN A 56 9.16 -11.46 -1.48
CA ASN A 56 9.80 -10.47 -2.35
C ASN A 56 10.85 -9.68 -1.56
N GLU A 57 11.67 -8.91 -2.27
CA GLU A 57 12.77 -8.14 -1.67
C GLU A 57 12.29 -7.19 -0.56
N ASP A 58 11.19 -6.46 -0.83
CA ASP A 58 10.63 -5.51 0.13
C ASP A 58 10.06 -6.20 1.38
N ALA A 59 9.38 -7.34 1.22
CA ALA A 59 8.93 -8.14 2.34
C ALA A 59 10.10 -8.68 3.15
N GLY A 60 11.18 -9.11 2.49
CA GLY A 60 12.43 -9.51 3.16
C GLY A 60 12.93 -8.42 4.10
N TYR A 61 13.03 -7.20 3.59
CA TYR A 61 13.37 -6.02 4.38
C TYR A 61 12.36 -5.76 5.51
N TYR A 62 11.06 -5.67 5.22
CA TYR A 62 10.05 -5.31 6.22
C TYR A 62 9.93 -6.33 7.34
N LEU A 63 10.01 -7.62 6.99
CA LEU A 63 9.87 -8.71 7.94
C LEU A 63 11.13 -8.88 8.79
N SER A 64 12.32 -8.61 8.25
CA SER A 64 13.54 -8.63 9.07
C SER A 64 13.51 -7.53 10.14
N VAL A 65 13.10 -6.31 9.77
CA VAL A 65 12.93 -5.22 10.76
C VAL A 65 11.83 -5.54 11.79
N ALA A 66 10.72 -6.14 11.35
CA ALA A 66 9.63 -6.52 12.26
C ALA A 66 10.01 -7.69 13.20
N ARG A 67 10.87 -8.61 12.76
CA ARG A 67 11.46 -9.67 13.59
C ARG A 67 12.31 -9.06 14.69
N ASP A 68 13.24 -8.19 14.32
CA ASP A 68 14.16 -7.57 15.29
C ASP A 68 13.38 -6.77 16.35
N LEU A 69 12.34 -6.01 15.92
CA LEU A 69 11.44 -5.33 16.84
C LEU A 69 10.72 -6.29 17.80
N TYR A 70 10.31 -7.46 17.32
CA TYR A 70 9.71 -8.51 18.15
C TYR A 70 10.71 -9.10 19.14
N GLU A 71 11.98 -9.23 18.76
CA GLU A 71 13.08 -9.71 19.59
C GLU A 71 13.55 -8.67 20.64
N GLY A 72 12.99 -7.47 20.62
CA GLY A 72 13.23 -6.41 21.59
C GLY A 72 14.20 -5.33 21.12
N GLU A 73 14.65 -5.38 19.86
CA GLU A 73 15.50 -4.36 19.27
C GLU A 73 14.71 -3.06 19.04
N MET A 74 15.34 -1.92 19.31
CA MET A 74 14.71 -0.62 19.13
C MET A 74 14.97 -0.07 17.72
N LEU A 75 13.89 0.27 17.01
CA LEU A 75 13.96 0.93 15.71
C LEU A 75 14.77 2.23 15.81
N PHE A 76 15.52 2.53 14.76
CA PHE A 76 16.38 3.71 14.61
C PHE A 76 17.61 3.77 15.52
N ARG A 77 17.66 2.96 16.59
CA ARG A 77 18.84 2.82 17.46
C ARG A 77 19.62 1.55 17.14
N ASP A 78 18.95 0.41 17.24
CA ASP A 78 19.57 -0.91 17.06
C ASP A 78 19.40 -1.41 15.61
N VAL A 79 18.35 -0.94 14.93
CA VAL A 79 18.07 -1.23 13.52
C VAL A 79 17.73 0.06 12.77
N ALA A 80 18.58 0.46 11.84
CA ALA A 80 18.27 1.61 10.99
C ALA A 80 17.14 1.29 10.00
N THR A 81 16.19 2.20 9.87
CA THR A 81 15.11 2.12 8.89
C THR A 81 14.76 3.50 8.37
N HIS A 82 14.38 3.59 7.09
CA HIS A 82 13.89 4.82 6.48
C HIS A 82 12.38 4.99 6.59
N TYR A 83 11.68 3.98 7.08
CA TYR A 83 10.23 3.96 7.18
C TYR A 83 9.76 4.35 8.58
N THR A 84 8.52 4.83 8.63
CA THR A 84 7.82 5.14 9.87
C THR A 84 7.44 3.85 10.64
N PRO A 85 7.36 3.89 11.97
CA PRO A 85 7.44 2.69 12.80
C PRO A 85 6.18 1.82 12.87
N LEU A 86 4.99 2.36 12.58
CA LEU A 86 3.72 1.66 12.87
C LEU A 86 3.58 0.36 12.07
N ALA A 87 4.03 0.34 10.82
CA ALA A 87 3.93 -0.86 10.00
C ALA A 87 4.68 -2.04 10.64
N TYR A 88 5.89 -1.82 11.13
CA TYR A 88 6.67 -2.85 11.82
C TYR A 88 5.99 -3.31 13.10
N ALA A 89 5.47 -2.39 13.90
CA ALA A 89 4.73 -2.72 15.12
C ALA A 89 3.48 -3.56 14.84
N LEU A 90 2.82 -3.37 13.70
CA LEU A 90 1.67 -4.19 13.28
C LEU A 90 2.07 -5.57 12.74
N LEU A 91 3.29 -5.70 12.21
CA LEU A 91 3.82 -6.96 11.66
C LEU A 91 4.59 -7.80 12.69
N ALA A 92 5.11 -7.19 13.75
CA ALA A 92 5.86 -7.87 14.81
C ALA A 92 5.06 -9.00 15.52
N PRO A 93 3.76 -8.85 15.86
CA PRO A 93 3.01 -9.92 16.54
C PRO A 93 2.89 -11.23 15.75
N SER A 94 3.07 -11.17 14.44
CA SER A 94 2.98 -12.34 13.57
C SER A 94 4.16 -13.30 13.75
N PHE A 95 5.26 -12.85 14.39
CA PHE A 95 6.37 -13.69 14.82
C PHE A 95 6.05 -14.59 16.03
N LEU A 96 4.90 -14.41 16.70
CA LEU A 96 4.41 -15.37 17.71
C LEU A 96 4.18 -16.78 17.14
N VAL A 97 3.97 -16.89 15.82
CA VAL A 97 3.72 -18.15 15.11
C VAL A 97 4.89 -18.52 14.17
N ASP A 98 5.91 -17.65 14.09
CA ASP A 98 7.12 -17.73 13.26
C ASP A 98 6.91 -18.34 11.86
N LYS A 99 5.91 -17.83 11.13
CA LYS A 99 5.56 -18.32 9.80
C LYS A 99 5.23 -17.16 8.87
N TYR A 100 5.88 -17.13 7.70
CA TYR A 100 5.50 -16.21 6.62
C TYR A 100 4.02 -16.33 6.23
N GLY A 101 3.42 -17.52 6.39
CA GLY A 101 1.98 -17.69 6.24
C GLY A 101 1.16 -16.79 7.18
N ALA A 102 1.53 -16.69 8.46
CA ALA A 102 0.85 -15.81 9.41
C ALA A 102 0.91 -14.34 8.97
N GLN A 103 2.07 -13.91 8.46
CA GLN A 103 2.24 -12.57 7.88
C GLN A 103 1.28 -12.33 6.70
N LEU A 104 1.18 -13.29 5.77
CA LEU A 104 0.24 -13.20 4.66
C LEU A 104 -1.21 -13.14 5.12
N VAL A 105 -1.60 -13.86 6.18
CA VAL A 105 -2.96 -13.77 6.75
C VAL A 105 -3.24 -12.34 7.22
N VAL A 106 -2.35 -11.76 8.02
CA VAL A 106 -2.50 -10.37 8.51
C VAL A 106 -2.68 -9.42 7.32
N PHE A 107 -1.84 -9.56 6.29
CA PHE A 107 -1.93 -8.77 5.08
C PHE A 107 -3.25 -8.94 4.32
N TYR A 108 -3.73 -10.16 4.16
CA TYR A 108 -4.98 -10.41 3.45
C TYR A 108 -6.19 -9.87 4.24
N LEU A 109 -6.14 -9.91 5.58
CA LEU A 109 -7.14 -9.25 6.42
C LEU A 109 -7.15 -7.73 6.23
N ILE A 110 -5.99 -7.10 6.07
CA ILE A 110 -5.88 -5.65 5.79
C ILE A 110 -6.49 -5.30 4.42
N LEU A 111 -6.27 -6.13 3.40
CA LEU A 111 -6.88 -5.96 2.08
C LEU A 111 -8.40 -6.13 2.14
N LEU A 112 -8.89 -7.15 2.84
CA LEU A 112 -10.32 -7.37 3.05
C LEU A 112 -10.95 -6.20 3.81
N LEU A 113 -10.27 -5.66 4.82
CA LEU A 113 -10.72 -4.48 5.56
C LEU A 113 -10.75 -3.24 4.65
N SER A 114 -9.75 -3.05 3.79
CA SER A 114 -9.74 -1.97 2.79
C SER A 114 -10.91 -2.11 1.80
N ALA A 115 -11.18 -3.31 1.31
CA ALA A 115 -12.32 -3.60 0.45
C ALA A 115 -13.66 -3.33 1.16
N TYR A 116 -13.77 -3.73 2.43
CA TYR A 116 -14.94 -3.43 3.25
C TYR A 116 -15.14 -1.92 3.45
N LEU A 117 -14.07 -1.16 3.69
CA LEU A 117 -14.17 0.29 3.81
C LEU A 117 -14.57 0.94 2.49
N ILE A 118 -14.08 0.45 1.35
CA ILE A 118 -14.55 0.87 0.01
C ILE A 118 -16.05 0.60 -0.15
N TYR A 119 -16.50 -0.59 0.23
CA TYR A 119 -17.93 -0.93 0.25
C TYR A 119 -18.73 0.08 1.08
N LYS A 120 -18.29 0.36 2.31
CA LYS A 120 -19.00 1.27 3.22
C LYS A 120 -18.99 2.71 2.73
N PHE A 121 -17.89 3.17 2.14
CA PHE A 121 -17.79 4.48 1.51
C PHE A 121 -18.78 4.61 0.35
N LEU A 122 -18.83 3.62 -0.54
CA LEU A 122 -19.75 3.64 -1.68
C LEU A 122 -21.21 3.53 -1.25
N GLN A 123 -21.52 2.75 -0.22
CA GLN A 123 -22.87 2.75 0.37
C GLN A 123 -23.23 4.11 0.94
N LEU A 124 -22.27 4.76 1.61
CA LEU A 124 -22.48 6.07 2.19
C LEU A 124 -22.69 7.15 1.12
N VAL A 125 -21.85 7.21 0.08
CA VAL A 125 -21.92 8.28 -0.92
C VAL A 125 -23.00 8.03 -1.97
N ALA A 126 -23.14 6.78 -2.38
CA ALA A 126 -23.90 6.41 -3.57
C ALA A 126 -25.20 5.65 -3.25
N GLY A 127 -25.34 5.12 -2.03
CA GLY A 127 -26.57 4.44 -1.59
C GLY A 127 -26.87 3.13 -2.31
N SER A 128 -25.88 2.53 -3.00
CA SER A 128 -26.11 1.34 -3.82
C SER A 128 -25.16 0.19 -3.48
N GLY A 129 -25.76 -0.95 -3.14
CA GLY A 129 -25.03 -2.20 -2.93
C GLY A 129 -24.27 -2.67 -4.18
N LYS A 130 -24.79 -2.46 -5.38
CA LYS A 130 -24.15 -2.95 -6.62
C LYS A 130 -22.81 -2.26 -6.89
N ALA A 131 -22.78 -0.93 -6.80
CA ALA A 131 -21.53 -0.18 -6.89
C ALA A 131 -20.56 -0.54 -5.78
N SER A 132 -21.07 -0.69 -4.57
CA SER A 132 -20.27 -1.03 -3.40
C SER A 132 -19.58 -2.38 -3.56
N TYR A 133 -20.31 -3.41 -4.00
CA TYR A 133 -19.72 -4.71 -4.33
C TYR A 133 -18.72 -4.59 -5.47
N PHE A 134 -19.08 -3.92 -6.56
CA PHE A 134 -18.19 -3.77 -7.70
C PHE A 134 -16.86 -3.10 -7.34
N GLY A 135 -16.89 -1.95 -6.67
CA GLY A 135 -15.67 -1.25 -6.25
C GLY A 135 -14.81 -2.12 -5.34
N SER A 136 -15.43 -2.90 -4.46
CA SER A 136 -14.71 -3.79 -3.53
C SER A 136 -14.06 -4.98 -4.25
N PHE A 137 -14.79 -5.66 -5.14
CA PHE A 137 -14.24 -6.76 -5.94
C PHE A 137 -13.15 -6.26 -6.88
N PHE A 138 -13.40 -5.14 -7.55
CA PHE A 138 -12.42 -4.51 -8.43
C PHE A 138 -11.13 -4.20 -7.69
N TYR A 139 -11.21 -3.61 -6.49
CA TYR A 139 -10.04 -3.37 -5.64
C TYR A 139 -9.27 -4.67 -5.36
N LEU A 140 -9.94 -5.75 -4.93
CA LEU A 140 -9.25 -6.99 -4.57
C LEU A 140 -8.54 -7.67 -5.77
N PHE A 141 -9.19 -7.68 -6.94
CA PHE A 141 -8.57 -8.23 -8.17
C PHE A 141 -7.42 -7.37 -8.67
N ALA A 142 -7.61 -6.04 -8.70
CA ALA A 142 -6.57 -5.14 -9.14
C ALA A 142 -5.38 -5.11 -8.15
N ALA A 143 -5.64 -5.21 -6.84
CA ALA A 143 -4.60 -5.30 -5.83
C ALA A 143 -3.79 -6.57 -6.07
N PHE A 144 -4.45 -7.73 -6.23
CA PHE A 144 -3.77 -8.98 -6.54
C PHE A 144 -2.91 -8.88 -7.81
N ALA A 145 -3.46 -8.32 -8.90
CA ALA A 145 -2.73 -8.16 -10.15
C ALA A 145 -1.51 -7.22 -10.07
N LEU A 146 -1.47 -6.34 -9.06
CA LEU A 146 -0.42 -5.35 -8.83
C LEU A 146 0.52 -5.72 -7.66
N GLY A 147 0.50 -6.97 -7.19
CA GLY A 147 1.40 -7.45 -6.15
C GLY A 147 0.82 -7.47 -4.74
N GLY A 148 -0.46 -7.13 -4.56
CA GLY A 148 -1.17 -7.20 -3.28
C GLY A 148 -1.28 -8.61 -2.68
N TYR A 149 -0.79 -9.65 -3.35
CA TYR A 149 -0.64 -10.97 -2.75
C TYR A 149 0.64 -11.12 -1.90
N GLN A 150 1.53 -10.12 -1.93
CA GLN A 150 2.79 -10.05 -1.19
C GLN A 150 2.67 -9.14 0.05
N SER A 151 3.60 -9.30 0.99
CA SER A 151 3.70 -8.49 2.21
C SER A 151 4.31 -7.12 1.92
N LEU A 152 3.46 -6.12 1.65
CA LEU A 152 3.84 -4.77 1.21
C LEU A 152 3.24 -3.69 2.12
N LEU A 153 3.83 -2.51 2.27
CA LEU A 153 3.31 -1.52 3.24
C LEU A 153 2.11 -0.70 2.75
N GLU A 154 1.85 -0.64 1.44
CA GLU A 154 0.80 0.20 0.85
C GLU A 154 -0.62 -0.14 1.32
N PRO A 155 -1.03 -1.41 1.46
CA PRO A 155 -2.33 -1.77 2.04
C PRO A 155 -2.56 -1.21 3.45
N LEU A 156 -1.51 -1.16 4.30
CA LEU A 156 -1.60 -0.57 5.64
C LEU A 156 -1.84 0.94 5.58
N VAL A 157 -1.16 1.65 4.66
CA VAL A 157 -1.43 3.07 4.42
C VAL A 157 -2.88 3.29 4.02
N ASN A 158 -3.34 2.48 3.06
CA ASN A 158 -4.67 2.62 2.49
C ASN A 158 -5.79 2.39 3.50
N VAL A 159 -5.68 1.40 4.38
CA VAL A 159 -6.77 1.12 5.35
C VAL A 159 -7.05 2.33 6.24
N TRP A 160 -5.99 3.01 6.69
CA TRP A 160 -6.10 4.23 7.50
C TRP A 160 -6.56 5.42 6.66
N ALA A 161 -5.97 5.62 5.47
CA ALA A 161 -6.33 6.73 4.59
C ALA A 161 -7.82 6.69 4.19
N ILE A 162 -8.33 5.51 3.82
CA ILE A 162 -9.74 5.30 3.47
C ILE A 162 -10.63 5.50 4.70
N SER A 163 -10.22 5.01 5.88
CA SER A 163 -10.97 5.22 7.13
C SER A 163 -11.14 6.70 7.44
N GLY A 164 -10.07 7.49 7.33
CA GLY A 164 -10.14 8.94 7.51
C GLY A 164 -11.10 9.61 6.53
N LEU A 165 -11.03 9.23 5.25
CA LEU A 165 -11.94 9.74 4.24
C LEU A 165 -13.40 9.36 4.53
N TYR A 166 -13.66 8.10 4.90
CA TYR A 166 -14.98 7.60 5.26
C TYR A 166 -15.60 8.40 6.41
N LEU A 167 -14.84 8.68 7.47
CA LEU A 167 -15.31 9.45 8.62
C LEU A 167 -15.71 10.88 8.23
N ILE A 168 -14.95 11.54 7.36
CA ILE A 168 -15.26 12.89 6.86
C ILE A 168 -16.54 12.90 6.03
N PHE A 169 -16.73 11.92 5.14
CA PHE A 169 -17.98 11.81 4.40
C PHE A 169 -19.16 11.46 5.29
N HIS A 170 -18.94 10.70 6.36
CA HIS A 170 -20.00 10.38 7.32
C HIS A 170 -20.41 11.63 8.11
N MET A 171 -19.43 12.44 8.53
CA MET A 171 -19.64 13.72 9.19
C MET A 171 -20.49 14.69 8.34
N ARG A 172 -20.32 14.68 7.02
CA ARG A 172 -21.14 15.51 6.11
C ARG A 172 -22.63 15.13 6.14
N LYS A 173 -22.98 13.92 6.57
CA LYS A 173 -24.39 13.51 6.80
C LYS A 173 -24.85 13.79 8.23
N ARG A 174 -23.98 13.53 9.21
CA ARG A 174 -24.25 13.72 10.62
C ARG A 174 -23.03 14.36 11.28
N PHE A 175 -23.11 15.65 11.56
CA PHE A 175 -22.00 16.36 12.16
C PHE A 175 -21.66 15.80 13.56
N SER A 176 -20.40 15.45 13.77
CA SER A 176 -19.83 15.11 15.07
C SER A 176 -18.34 15.46 15.05
N ILE A 177 -17.86 16.11 16.10
CA ILE A 177 -16.44 16.47 16.22
C ILE A 177 -15.55 15.23 16.26
N TRP A 178 -16.06 14.11 16.80
CA TRP A 178 -15.33 12.86 16.89
C TRP A 178 -15.00 12.25 15.53
N PHE A 179 -15.78 12.55 14.48
CA PHE A 179 -15.42 12.14 13.12
C PHE A 179 -14.21 12.91 12.59
N LEU A 180 -14.05 14.19 12.94
CA LEU A 180 -12.85 14.96 12.57
C LEU A 180 -11.62 14.47 13.33
N VAL A 181 -11.78 14.23 14.64
CA VAL A 181 -10.70 13.70 15.48
C VAL A 181 -10.26 12.33 14.96
N GLY A 182 -11.21 11.42 14.73
CA GLY A 182 -10.93 10.10 14.17
C GLY A 182 -10.28 10.17 12.79
N ALA A 183 -10.70 11.10 11.92
CA ALA A 183 -10.07 11.30 10.62
C ALA A 183 -8.63 11.80 10.74
N GLY A 184 -8.36 12.74 11.67
CA GLY A 184 -7.00 13.21 11.97
C GLY A 184 -6.09 12.08 12.45
N VAL A 185 -6.58 11.27 13.41
CA VAL A 185 -5.86 10.08 13.89
C VAL A 185 -5.60 9.11 12.74
N CYS A 186 -6.58 8.83 11.89
CA CYS A 186 -6.39 7.98 10.72
C CYS A 186 -5.33 8.53 9.74
N THR A 187 -5.28 9.85 9.52
CA THR A 187 -4.22 10.48 8.72
C THR A 187 -2.84 10.25 9.36
N ALA A 188 -2.73 10.38 10.67
CA ALA A 188 -1.50 10.12 11.39
C ALA A 188 -1.07 8.65 11.28
N LEU A 189 -1.99 7.70 11.46
CA LEU A 189 -1.71 6.26 11.33
C LEU A 189 -1.33 5.86 9.90
N SER A 190 -1.95 6.49 8.90
CA SER A 190 -1.58 6.37 7.49
C SER A 190 -0.12 6.78 7.27
N PHE A 191 0.27 7.97 7.75
CA PHE A 191 1.65 8.45 7.71
C PHE A 191 2.61 7.55 8.50
N LEU A 192 2.24 7.12 9.71
CA LEU A 192 3.10 6.29 10.55
C LEU A 192 3.28 4.86 10.00
N SER A 193 2.40 4.41 9.10
CA SER A 193 2.56 3.15 8.37
C SER A 193 3.55 3.29 7.21
N LYS A 194 3.57 4.43 6.52
CA LYS A 194 4.58 4.81 5.51
C LYS A 194 4.48 6.31 5.28
N GLN A 195 5.61 7.01 5.07
CA GLN A 195 5.62 8.48 4.90
C GLN A 195 4.65 9.02 3.83
N PHE A 196 4.45 8.28 2.73
CA PHE A 196 3.53 8.67 1.67
C PHE A 196 2.06 8.71 2.12
N GLY A 197 1.74 8.08 3.25
CA GLY A 197 0.44 8.14 3.87
C GLY A 197 0.01 9.54 4.31
N LEU A 198 0.95 10.48 4.48
CA LEU A 198 0.63 11.89 4.77
C LEU A 198 -0.16 12.56 3.63
N MET A 199 -0.06 12.05 2.41
CA MET A 199 -0.70 12.61 1.22
C MET A 199 -2.22 12.64 1.31
N ILE A 200 -2.84 11.82 2.17
CA ILE A 200 -4.29 11.87 2.45
C ILE A 200 -4.75 13.21 3.04
N ILE A 201 -3.84 14.01 3.61
CA ILE A 201 -4.18 15.32 4.18
C ILE A 201 -4.83 16.24 3.13
N ILE A 202 -4.37 16.16 1.88
CA ILE A 202 -4.83 17.01 0.78
C ILE A 202 -6.31 16.73 0.43
N PRO A 203 -6.71 15.50 0.04
CA PRO A 203 -8.10 15.20 -0.26
C PRO A 203 -9.02 15.32 0.96
N VAL A 204 -8.55 15.01 2.18
CA VAL A 204 -9.36 15.19 3.41
C VAL A 204 -9.61 16.67 3.71
N ALA A 205 -8.60 17.52 3.62
CA ALA A 205 -8.76 18.96 3.79
C ALA A 205 -9.74 19.54 2.76
N LEU A 206 -9.61 19.13 1.49
CA LEU A 206 -10.58 19.50 0.47
C LEU A 206 -11.99 18.99 0.81
N ALA A 207 -12.12 17.77 1.34
CA ALA A 207 -13.41 17.24 1.76
C ALA A 207 -14.04 18.03 2.93
N ILE A 208 -13.24 18.62 3.82
CA ILE A 208 -13.74 19.51 4.87
C ILE A 208 -14.17 20.87 4.26
N LEU A 209 -13.41 21.37 3.28
CA LEU A 209 -13.63 22.67 2.66
C LEU A 209 -14.79 22.72 1.67
N LEU A 210 -15.10 21.63 0.98
CA LEU A 210 -16.20 21.59 0.01
C LEU A 210 -17.57 21.52 0.70
N PRO A 211 -18.58 22.27 0.21
CA PRO A 211 -19.94 22.17 0.73
C PRO A 211 -20.51 20.77 0.44
N GLY A 212 -21.28 20.23 1.38
CA GLY A 212 -22.03 18.99 1.20
C GLY A 212 -23.52 19.28 1.10
N GLU A 213 -24.28 18.33 0.55
CA GLU A 213 -25.74 18.47 0.34
C GLU A 213 -26.50 18.83 1.64
N ASN A 214 -26.13 18.20 2.75
CA ASN A 214 -26.72 18.44 4.08
C ASN A 214 -25.78 19.23 5.01
N TYR A 215 -24.69 19.77 4.47
CA TYR A 215 -23.59 20.31 5.23
C TYR A 215 -23.27 21.73 4.74
N GLN A 216 -24.02 22.69 5.27
CA GLN A 216 -23.86 24.12 5.01
C GLN A 216 -23.25 24.83 6.23
N LYS A 217 -21.95 24.59 6.47
CA LYS A 217 -21.19 25.36 7.45
C LYS A 217 -20.55 26.59 6.80
N SER A 218 -20.45 27.67 7.57
CA SER A 218 -19.76 28.90 7.13
C SER A 218 -18.26 28.65 6.93
N VAL A 219 -17.59 29.50 6.15
CA VAL A 219 -16.13 29.41 5.92
C VAL A 219 -15.37 29.38 7.26
N LYS A 220 -15.74 30.24 8.21
CA LYS A 220 -15.15 30.28 9.56
C LYS A 220 -15.28 28.95 10.30
N GLN A 221 -16.43 28.27 10.19
CA GLN A 221 -16.62 26.95 10.81
C GLN A 221 -15.76 25.87 10.13
N ARG A 222 -15.62 25.91 8.80
CA ARG A 222 -14.76 24.96 8.06
C ARG A 222 -13.28 25.14 8.43
N VAL A 223 -12.82 26.37 8.58
CA VAL A 223 -11.45 26.67 9.06
C VAL A 223 -11.24 26.11 10.47
N LYS A 224 -12.19 26.30 11.40
CA LYS A 224 -12.11 25.69 12.74
C LYS A 224 -12.03 24.16 12.67
N MET A 225 -12.74 23.54 11.75
CA MET A 225 -12.70 22.08 11.58
C MET A 225 -11.38 21.59 11.01
N LEU A 226 -10.77 22.33 10.07
CA LEU A 226 -9.41 22.05 9.61
C LEU A 226 -8.40 22.14 10.76
N ILE A 227 -8.55 23.11 11.66
CA ILE A 227 -7.69 23.22 12.84
C ILE A 227 -7.86 21.99 13.75
N VAL A 228 -9.09 21.58 14.06
CA VAL A 228 -9.32 20.38 14.90
C VAL A 228 -8.78 19.12 14.23
N TYR A 229 -9.04 18.94 12.94
CA TYR A 229 -8.50 17.83 12.16
C TYR A 229 -6.95 17.84 12.16
N GLY A 230 -6.35 19.00 11.93
CA GLY A 230 -4.90 19.19 11.91
C GLY A 230 -4.26 18.88 13.27
N LEU A 231 -4.84 19.36 14.37
CA LEU A 231 -4.40 19.02 15.72
C LEU A 231 -4.52 17.52 16.00
N ALA A 232 -5.63 16.91 15.61
CA ALA A 232 -5.84 15.47 15.77
C ALA A 232 -4.87 14.60 14.95
N ALA A 233 -4.44 15.08 13.77
CA ALA A 233 -3.39 14.43 12.99
C ALA A 233 -1.99 14.67 13.56
N PHE A 234 -1.73 15.88 14.08
CA PHE A 234 -0.44 16.25 14.64
C PHE A 234 -0.11 15.46 15.92
N LEU A 235 -1.07 15.27 16.82
CA LEU A 235 -0.81 14.67 18.14
C LEU A 235 -0.19 13.26 18.07
N PRO A 236 -0.70 12.28 17.29
CA PRO A 236 -0.06 10.98 17.20
C PRO A 236 1.31 11.01 16.50
N ILE A 237 1.50 11.91 15.52
CA ILE A 237 2.80 12.11 14.87
C ILE A 237 3.82 12.65 15.87
N ALA A 238 3.43 13.67 16.65
CA ALA A 238 4.25 14.24 17.71
C ALA A 238 4.59 13.19 18.78
N ALA A 239 3.63 12.36 19.19
CA ALA A 239 3.88 11.25 20.10
C ALA A 239 4.90 10.26 19.53
N GLY A 240 4.78 9.90 18.24
CA GLY A 240 5.77 9.06 17.56
C GLY A 240 7.18 9.68 17.55
N LEU A 241 7.28 10.97 17.26
CA LEU A 241 8.56 11.70 17.31
C LEU A 241 9.15 11.77 18.71
N LEU A 242 8.32 11.94 19.75
CA LEU A 242 8.77 11.94 21.14
C LEU A 242 9.30 10.57 21.56
N VAL A 243 8.63 9.48 21.15
CA VAL A 243 9.10 8.12 21.38
C VAL A 243 10.46 7.90 20.72
N VAL A 244 10.62 8.28 19.45
CA VAL A 244 11.91 8.14 18.76
C VAL A 244 12.99 9.01 19.40
N ARG A 245 12.66 10.24 19.82
CA ARG A 245 13.62 11.11 20.53
C ARG A 245 14.07 10.52 21.86
N SER A 246 13.17 9.83 22.57
CA SER A 246 13.49 9.14 23.83
C SER A 246 14.46 7.97 23.65
N MET A 247 14.62 7.47 22.42
CA MET A 247 15.63 6.48 22.03
C MET A 247 16.99 7.10 21.69
N GLU A 248 17.19 8.38 22.03
CA GLU A 248 18.41 9.15 21.78
C GLU A 248 18.77 9.36 20.30
N VAL A 249 17.83 9.14 19.39
CA VAL A 249 18.03 9.36 17.96
C VAL A 249 17.83 10.84 17.60
N ASP A 250 18.68 11.36 16.71
CA ASP A 250 18.60 12.73 16.22
C ASP A 250 17.31 12.97 15.41
N LEU A 251 16.52 13.95 15.85
CA LEU A 251 15.27 14.34 15.19
C LEU A 251 15.49 14.83 13.77
N VAL A 252 16.61 15.48 13.46
CA VAL A 252 16.92 15.95 12.11
C VAL A 252 17.07 14.77 11.16
N ILE A 253 17.75 13.70 11.61
CA ILE A 253 17.89 12.47 10.83
C ILE A 253 16.51 11.84 10.57
N ILE A 254 15.69 11.73 11.61
CA ILE A 254 14.34 11.14 11.52
C ILE A 254 13.42 11.94 10.61
N LEU A 255 13.40 13.26 10.74
CA LEU A 255 12.60 14.14 9.88
C LEU A 255 13.09 14.08 8.42
N THR A 256 14.40 13.94 8.19
CA THR A 256 14.96 13.77 6.85
C THR A 256 14.53 12.43 6.24
N GLN A 257 14.56 11.35 7.03
CA GLN A 257 14.12 10.03 6.57
C GLN A 257 12.61 9.99 6.30
N TRP A 258 11.79 10.47 7.24
CA TRP A 258 10.33 10.47 7.13
C TRP A 258 9.79 11.45 6.10
N SER A 259 10.56 12.47 5.69
CA SER A 259 10.20 13.33 4.55
C SER A 259 10.53 12.70 3.19
N GLY A 260 11.23 11.56 3.17
CA GLY A 260 11.64 10.89 1.93
C GLY A 260 12.98 11.33 1.38
N GLY A 261 13.82 12.02 2.17
CA GLY A 261 15.16 12.46 1.76
C GLY A 261 16.12 11.34 1.35
N GLY A 262 15.81 10.08 1.65
CA GLY A 262 16.58 8.91 1.20
C GLY A 262 16.17 8.33 -0.16
N TYR A 263 15.12 8.85 -0.81
CA TYR A 263 14.63 8.31 -2.07
C TYR A 263 15.30 8.96 -3.29
N GLY A 264 16.59 8.67 -3.49
CA GLY A 264 17.39 8.81 -4.72
C GLY A 264 17.04 9.92 -5.74
N ASP A 265 17.29 9.64 -7.02
CA ASP A 265 17.09 10.60 -8.10
C ASP A 265 15.60 10.86 -8.38
N HIS A 266 15.26 12.14 -8.52
CA HIS A 266 13.91 12.59 -8.85
C HIS A 266 13.75 12.78 -10.35
N SER A 267 12.68 12.23 -10.96
CA SER A 267 12.47 12.38 -12.40
C SER A 267 11.00 12.61 -12.76
N LEU A 268 10.68 13.86 -13.14
CA LEU A 268 9.37 14.21 -13.67
C LEU A 268 9.02 13.40 -14.94
N PHE A 269 10.01 13.08 -15.77
CA PHE A 269 9.78 12.27 -16.96
C PHE A 269 9.40 10.82 -16.61
N GLN A 270 10.10 10.20 -15.66
CA GLN A 270 9.74 8.85 -15.20
C GLN A 270 8.36 8.85 -14.55
N TYR A 271 8.04 9.85 -13.73
CA TYR A 271 6.71 10.07 -13.16
C TYR A 271 5.62 10.11 -14.24
N LEU A 272 5.76 10.98 -15.24
CA LEU A 272 4.77 11.13 -16.31
C LEU A 272 4.62 9.83 -17.13
N LYS A 273 5.71 9.12 -17.38
CA LYS A 273 5.69 7.82 -18.07
C LYS A 273 4.97 6.74 -17.24
N ALA A 274 5.25 6.68 -15.93
CA ALA A 274 4.60 5.74 -15.02
C ALA A 274 3.09 6.00 -14.90
N GLU A 275 2.72 7.28 -14.73
CA GLU A 275 1.33 7.71 -14.71
C GLU A 275 0.62 7.42 -16.02
N LEU A 276 1.22 7.75 -17.17
CA LEU A 276 0.62 7.42 -18.47
C LEU A 276 0.42 5.91 -18.62
N TRP A 277 1.40 5.10 -18.25
CA TRP A 277 1.28 3.64 -18.30
C TRP A 277 0.14 3.12 -17.42
N PHE A 278 -0.01 3.68 -16.22
CA PHE A 278 -1.07 3.30 -15.29
C PHE A 278 -2.44 3.78 -15.76
N LEU A 279 -2.54 5.01 -16.25
CA LEU A 279 -3.73 5.57 -16.89
C LEU A 279 -4.14 4.74 -18.11
N LEU A 280 -3.20 4.23 -18.90
CA LEU A 280 -3.49 3.34 -20.02
C LEU A 280 -4.03 1.97 -19.55
N LYS A 281 -3.47 1.42 -18.47
CA LYS A 281 -3.97 0.17 -17.85
C LYS A 281 -5.31 0.33 -17.15
N THR A 282 -5.64 1.56 -16.74
CA THR A 282 -6.92 1.93 -16.14
C THR A 282 -7.83 2.66 -17.13
N ALA A 283 -7.43 2.78 -18.41
CA ALA A 283 -8.10 3.61 -19.41
C ALA A 283 -9.59 3.29 -19.60
N PRO A 284 -10.03 2.02 -19.53
CA PRO A 284 -11.46 1.73 -19.55
C PRO A 284 -12.27 2.47 -18.46
N PHE A 285 -11.67 2.79 -17.32
CA PHE A 285 -12.28 3.61 -16.26
C PHE A 285 -12.26 5.10 -16.57
N LEU A 286 -11.20 5.60 -17.21
CA LEU A 286 -11.14 7.00 -17.64
C LEU A 286 -12.22 7.29 -18.69
N LEU A 287 -12.50 6.31 -19.57
CA LEU A 287 -13.63 6.39 -20.50
C LEU A 287 -14.98 6.49 -19.78
N LEU A 288 -15.15 5.88 -18.60
CA LEU A 288 -16.36 6.04 -17.78
C LEU A 288 -16.53 7.48 -17.26
N MET A 289 -15.44 8.22 -17.03
CA MET A 289 -15.53 9.63 -16.63
C MET A 289 -16.10 10.52 -17.74
N ILE A 290 -15.76 10.24 -19.00
CA ILE A 290 -16.25 11.00 -20.16
C ILE A 290 -17.76 10.81 -20.33
N VAL A 291 -18.25 9.60 -20.09
CA VAL A 291 -19.68 9.26 -20.25
C VAL A 291 -20.51 9.67 -19.02
N GLY A 292 -19.87 9.77 -17.84
CA GLY A 292 -20.51 10.03 -16.55
C GLY A 292 -20.91 11.49 -16.26
N LYS A 293 -21.30 12.30 -17.26
CA LYS A 293 -21.66 13.73 -17.05
C LYS A 293 -22.71 13.94 -15.94
N THR A 294 -23.61 12.98 -15.75
CA THR A 294 -24.64 13.02 -14.69
C THR A 294 -24.04 12.73 -13.30
N ALA A 295 -23.00 11.89 -13.20
CA ALA A 295 -22.25 11.60 -11.96
C ALA A 295 -21.58 12.85 -11.43
N PHE A 296 -20.95 13.56 -12.36
CA PHE A 296 -20.31 14.82 -12.08
C PHE A 296 -21.28 15.89 -11.62
N ARG A 297 -22.60 15.75 -11.83
CA ARG A 297 -23.60 16.68 -11.29
C ARG A 297 -24.09 16.30 -9.90
N THR A 298 -24.31 15.01 -9.63
CA THR A 298 -24.85 14.54 -8.35
C THR A 298 -23.78 14.34 -7.29
N HIS A 299 -22.56 13.99 -7.69
CA HIS A 299 -21.48 13.62 -6.77
C HIS A 299 -20.19 14.40 -7.04
N THR A 300 -20.30 15.64 -7.54
CA THR A 300 -19.14 16.48 -7.92
C THR A 300 -18.09 16.55 -6.82
N SER A 301 -18.51 16.86 -5.59
CA SER A 301 -17.59 17.02 -4.45
C SER A 301 -16.89 15.71 -4.10
N SER A 302 -17.60 14.57 -4.22
CA SER A 302 -17.01 13.25 -3.95
C SER A 302 -15.99 12.86 -5.01
N ILE A 303 -16.34 13.06 -6.28
CA ILE A 303 -15.47 12.76 -7.42
C ILE A 303 -14.21 13.63 -7.38
N LEU A 304 -14.34 14.93 -7.11
CA LEU A 304 -13.20 15.85 -7.01
C LEU A 304 -12.23 15.44 -5.91
N VAL A 305 -12.75 15.06 -4.73
CA VAL A 305 -11.93 14.57 -3.62
C VAL A 305 -11.20 13.27 -3.97
N LEU A 306 -11.87 12.33 -4.64
CA LEU A 306 -11.25 11.07 -5.06
C LEU A 306 -10.20 11.26 -6.16
N LEU A 307 -10.44 12.18 -7.11
CA LEU A 307 -9.45 12.56 -8.12
C LEU A 307 -8.22 13.21 -7.48
N LEU A 308 -8.44 14.07 -6.49
CA LEU A 308 -7.33 14.67 -5.76
C LEU A 308 -6.58 13.64 -4.92
N ALA A 309 -7.27 12.66 -4.34
CA ALA A 309 -6.63 11.54 -3.65
C ALA A 309 -5.77 10.72 -4.61
N LEU A 310 -6.26 10.43 -5.82
CA LEU A 310 -5.50 9.74 -6.86
C LEU A 310 -4.19 10.46 -7.21
N LEU A 311 -4.27 11.79 -7.39
CA LEU A 311 -3.12 12.64 -7.69
C LEU A 311 -2.18 12.82 -6.48
N ALA A 312 -2.70 12.86 -5.25
CA ALA A 312 -1.87 12.96 -4.07
C ALA A 312 -1.07 11.67 -3.84
N PHE A 313 -1.71 10.52 -4.04
CA PHE A 313 -1.07 9.20 -3.91
C PHE A 313 -0.29 8.75 -5.16
N SER A 314 -0.24 9.54 -6.24
CA SER A 314 0.71 9.32 -7.35
C SER A 314 2.11 9.81 -7.05
N LEU A 315 2.26 10.76 -6.11
CA LEU A 315 3.53 11.41 -5.80
C LEU A 315 4.69 10.46 -5.49
N PRO A 316 4.51 9.26 -4.88
CA PRO A 316 5.60 8.29 -4.73
C PRO A 316 6.30 7.92 -6.04
N LEU A 317 5.58 7.96 -7.17
CA LEU A 317 6.14 7.68 -8.50
C LEU A 317 7.11 8.77 -9.00
N TYR A 318 7.08 9.95 -8.40
CA TYR A 318 8.07 11.01 -8.66
C TYR A 318 9.45 10.64 -8.15
N PHE A 319 9.48 9.91 -7.03
CA PHE A 319 10.71 9.44 -6.40
C PHE A 319 11.19 8.14 -7.00
N LYS A 320 10.30 7.16 -7.19
CA LYS A 320 10.66 5.88 -7.80
C LYS A 320 9.45 5.18 -8.39
N THR A 321 9.63 4.56 -9.56
CA THR A 321 8.54 3.82 -10.22
C THR A 321 8.62 2.34 -9.84
N TYR A 322 7.88 1.96 -8.81
CA TYR A 322 7.64 0.55 -8.49
C TYR A 322 6.20 0.14 -8.81
N PRO A 323 5.96 -1.06 -9.37
CA PRO A 323 4.62 -1.54 -9.67
C PRO A 323 3.68 -1.56 -8.45
N HIS A 324 4.20 -1.80 -7.25
CA HIS A 324 3.38 -1.84 -6.04
C HIS A 324 2.96 -0.46 -5.54
N TYR A 325 3.58 0.66 -5.98
CA TYR A 325 3.14 2.01 -5.59
C TYR A 325 1.74 2.34 -6.11
N PHE A 326 1.33 1.72 -7.22
CA PHE A 326 -0.05 1.82 -7.73
C PHE A 326 -1.10 1.26 -6.75
N LEU A 327 -0.70 0.45 -5.76
CA LEU A 327 -1.61 0.01 -4.69
C LEU A 327 -2.14 1.20 -3.88
N LEU A 328 -1.36 2.29 -3.71
CA LEU A 328 -1.80 3.49 -2.98
C LEU A 328 -2.95 4.23 -3.69
N GLN A 329 -2.95 4.20 -5.02
CA GLN A 329 -3.98 4.85 -5.84
C GLN A 329 -5.25 4.01 -5.97
N LEU A 330 -5.12 2.69 -5.85
CA LEU A 330 -6.15 1.74 -6.23
C LEU A 330 -7.48 1.88 -5.46
N PRO A 331 -7.53 2.16 -4.15
CA PRO A 331 -8.79 2.38 -3.46
C PRO A 331 -9.64 3.49 -4.08
N TYR A 332 -8.99 4.60 -4.46
CA TYR A 332 -9.68 5.78 -4.99
C TYR A 332 -10.19 5.52 -6.42
N ILE A 333 -9.43 4.82 -7.24
CA ILE A 333 -9.91 4.35 -8.56
C ILE A 333 -11.10 3.43 -8.38
N SER A 334 -11.04 2.53 -7.40
CA SER A 334 -12.11 1.57 -7.14
C SER A 334 -13.41 2.25 -6.68
N MET A 335 -13.29 3.28 -5.84
CA MET A 335 -14.41 4.14 -5.45
C MET A 335 -14.95 4.94 -6.64
N LEU A 336 -14.08 5.55 -7.45
CA LEU A 336 -14.49 6.27 -8.66
C LEU A 336 -15.23 5.35 -9.63
N ALA A 337 -14.69 4.17 -9.88
CA ALA A 337 -15.29 3.15 -10.75
C ALA A 337 -16.69 2.74 -10.24
N GLY A 338 -16.83 2.53 -8.92
CA GLY A 338 -18.13 2.27 -8.28
C GLY A 338 -19.13 3.41 -8.47
N LEU A 339 -18.72 4.67 -8.24
CA LEU A 339 -19.59 5.84 -8.41
C LEU A 339 -20.02 6.05 -9.86
N LEU A 340 -19.09 5.91 -10.81
CA LEU A 340 -19.36 6.09 -12.24
C LEU A 340 -20.26 4.97 -12.79
N LEU A 341 -20.14 3.75 -12.27
CA LEU A 341 -21.01 2.63 -12.62
C LEU A 341 -22.49 2.95 -12.35
N LEU A 342 -22.80 3.52 -11.18
CA LEU A 342 -24.18 3.86 -10.84
C LEU A 342 -24.78 4.82 -11.83
N VAL A 343 -24.00 5.81 -12.20
CA VAL A 343 -24.46 6.83 -13.11
C VAL A 343 -24.69 6.25 -14.49
N GLY A 344 -23.82 5.38 -15.01
CA GLY A 344 -24.06 4.72 -16.29
C GLY A 344 -25.34 3.87 -16.29
N ILE A 345 -25.67 3.24 -15.17
CA ILE A 345 -26.88 2.41 -15.01
C ILE A 345 -28.14 3.27 -14.81
N GLU A 346 -28.05 4.33 -14.02
CA GLU A 346 -29.17 5.18 -13.60
C GLU A 346 -29.45 6.33 -14.58
N SER A 347 -28.45 6.80 -15.34
CA SER A 347 -28.63 7.77 -16.41
C SER A 347 -29.31 7.12 -17.61
N ARG A 348 -30.58 6.74 -17.45
CA ARG A 348 -31.53 6.35 -18.50
C ARG A 348 -31.89 7.51 -19.45
N THR A 349 -31.03 8.51 -19.61
CA THR A 349 -31.37 9.75 -20.32
C THR A 349 -31.05 9.67 -21.81
N LYS A 350 -32.07 9.25 -22.58
CA LYS A 350 -32.45 9.73 -23.93
C LYS A 350 -31.47 9.65 -25.11
N ARG A 351 -30.18 9.37 -24.92
CA ARG A 351 -29.17 9.32 -26.01
C ARG A 351 -28.59 7.93 -26.13
N GLY A 352 -29.14 7.17 -27.10
CA GLY A 352 -28.64 6.02 -27.87
C GLY A 352 -27.47 5.13 -27.48
N LEU A 353 -26.73 5.32 -26.38
CA LEU A 353 -25.63 4.43 -26.02
C LEU A 353 -26.21 3.08 -25.56
N PRO A 354 -25.90 1.96 -26.24
CA PRO A 354 -26.46 0.67 -25.89
C PRO A 354 -26.10 0.30 -24.45
N LYS A 355 -27.04 -0.31 -23.71
CA LYS A 355 -26.75 -0.93 -22.39
C LYS A 355 -25.54 -1.87 -22.43
N LEU A 356 -25.30 -2.47 -23.60
CA LEU A 356 -24.14 -3.29 -23.90
C LEU A 356 -22.82 -2.53 -23.72
N VAL A 357 -22.73 -1.25 -24.10
CA VAL A 357 -21.48 -0.46 -23.95
C VAL A 357 -21.15 -0.27 -22.48
N TYR A 358 -22.12 0.12 -21.64
CA TYR A 358 -21.90 0.24 -20.20
C TYR A 358 -21.55 -1.10 -19.55
N LEU A 359 -22.21 -2.18 -19.98
CA LEU A 359 -21.90 -3.52 -19.50
C LEU A 359 -20.49 -3.95 -19.91
N LEU A 360 -20.06 -3.69 -21.15
CA LEU A 360 -18.70 -3.97 -21.62
C LEU A 360 -17.67 -3.11 -20.87
N MET A 361 -17.93 -1.82 -20.65
CA MET A 361 -17.06 -0.96 -19.85
C MET A 361 -16.93 -1.42 -18.39
N PHE A 362 -17.86 -2.26 -17.91
CA PHE A 362 -17.83 -2.86 -16.58
C PHE A 362 -17.17 -4.24 -16.56
N ILE A 363 -17.52 -5.11 -17.50
CA ILE A 363 -17.00 -6.48 -17.59
C ILE A 363 -15.55 -6.47 -18.06
N LEU A 364 -15.17 -5.61 -19.01
CA LEU A 364 -13.83 -5.63 -19.58
C LEU A 364 -12.74 -5.31 -18.55
N PRO A 365 -12.88 -4.29 -17.68
CA PRO A 365 -11.80 -3.98 -16.75
C PRO A 365 -11.73 -5.00 -15.62
N LEU A 366 -12.88 -5.34 -15.03
CA LEU A 366 -12.91 -6.35 -13.99
C LEU A 366 -12.49 -7.72 -14.53
N GLY A 367 -12.91 -8.08 -15.74
CA GLY A 367 -12.47 -9.26 -16.47
C GLY A 367 -10.97 -9.23 -16.80
N TYR A 368 -10.42 -8.09 -17.22
CA TYR A 368 -8.98 -7.91 -17.44
C TYR A 368 -8.19 -8.14 -16.15
N TYR A 369 -8.59 -7.51 -15.04
CA TYR A 369 -7.90 -7.69 -13.76
C TYR A 369 -8.13 -9.08 -13.17
N THR A 370 -9.28 -9.70 -13.39
CA THR A 370 -9.52 -11.11 -13.06
C THR A 370 -8.59 -12.01 -13.86
N TYR A 371 -8.51 -11.82 -15.17
CA TYR A 371 -7.58 -12.55 -16.05
C TYR A 371 -6.13 -12.35 -15.61
N ARG A 372 -5.72 -11.10 -15.34
CA ARG A 372 -4.38 -10.80 -14.84
C ARG A 372 -4.12 -11.44 -13.49
N ALA A 373 -5.08 -11.46 -12.58
CA ALA A 373 -4.93 -12.15 -11.30
C ALA A 373 -4.76 -13.66 -11.49
N VAL A 374 -5.54 -14.28 -12.38
CA VAL A 374 -5.38 -15.70 -12.73
C VAL A 374 -4.03 -15.95 -13.40
N ALA A 375 -3.64 -15.15 -14.39
CA ALA A 375 -2.35 -15.26 -15.07
C ALA A 375 -1.17 -15.07 -14.10
N THR A 376 -1.27 -14.12 -13.18
CA THR A 376 -0.31 -13.93 -12.10
C THR A 376 -0.30 -15.14 -11.16
N THR A 377 -1.45 -15.73 -10.84
CA THR A 377 -1.52 -16.97 -10.03
C THR A 377 -0.77 -18.12 -10.72
N LEU A 378 -0.97 -18.27 -12.03
CA LEU A 378 -0.25 -19.25 -12.86
C LEU A 378 1.24 -18.93 -12.99
N HIS A 379 1.64 -17.65 -12.97
CA HIS A 379 3.05 -17.25 -12.99
C HIS A 379 3.72 -17.42 -11.63
N ILE A 380 3.03 -17.12 -10.52
CA ILE A 380 3.48 -17.39 -9.15
C ILE A 380 3.80 -18.88 -8.99
N TYR A 381 3.11 -19.77 -9.70
CA TYR A 381 3.46 -21.19 -9.77
C TYR A 381 4.92 -21.44 -10.20
N GLY A 382 5.49 -20.54 -11.02
CA GLY A 382 6.89 -20.58 -11.44
C GLY A 382 7.87 -19.84 -10.51
N GLN A 383 7.39 -18.99 -9.60
CA GLN A 383 8.21 -18.39 -8.55
C GLN A 383 8.20 -19.30 -7.34
N ASP A 384 9.14 -20.24 -7.31
CA ASP A 384 9.12 -21.30 -6.34
C ASP A 384 9.60 -20.81 -4.96
N ARG A 385 8.66 -20.51 -4.07
CA ARG A 385 8.95 -20.32 -2.63
C ARG A 385 9.80 -21.46 -2.07
N SER A 386 9.63 -22.69 -2.56
CA SER A 386 10.46 -23.83 -2.16
C SER A 386 11.92 -23.65 -2.61
N ALA A 387 12.18 -23.04 -3.77
CA ALA A 387 13.53 -22.70 -4.22
C ALA A 387 14.16 -21.63 -3.31
N GLN A 388 13.43 -20.56 -2.96
CA GLN A 388 13.92 -19.57 -1.99
C GLN A 388 14.25 -20.21 -0.64
N LEU A 389 13.38 -21.10 -0.13
CA LEU A 389 13.63 -21.81 1.13
C LEU A 389 14.85 -22.74 1.04
N LYS A 390 15.07 -23.40 -0.10
CA LYS A 390 16.28 -24.22 -0.34
C LYS A 390 17.53 -23.34 -0.32
N VAL A 391 17.52 -22.20 -1.01
CA VAL A 391 18.64 -21.25 -1.00
C VAL A 391 18.88 -20.72 0.42
N ALA A 392 17.83 -20.27 1.10
CA ALA A 392 17.92 -19.78 2.47
C ALA A 392 18.47 -20.83 3.44
N THR A 393 18.06 -22.09 3.30
CA THR A 393 18.58 -23.21 4.11
C THR A 393 20.08 -23.43 3.86
N LYS A 394 20.51 -23.40 2.60
CA LYS A 394 21.94 -23.51 2.25
C LYS A 394 22.74 -22.36 2.86
N VAL A 395 22.27 -21.12 2.72
CA VAL A 395 22.93 -19.94 3.29
C VAL A 395 23.02 -20.04 4.80
N LYS A 396 21.89 -20.32 5.48
CA LYS A 396 21.84 -20.49 6.94
C LYS A 396 22.81 -21.56 7.43
N SER A 397 22.90 -22.69 6.72
CA SER A 397 23.81 -23.78 7.07
C SER A 397 25.31 -23.44 6.88
N ALA A 398 25.62 -22.53 5.96
CA ALA A 398 27.00 -22.15 5.64
C ALA A 398 27.50 -20.99 6.51
N VAL A 399 26.61 -20.06 6.85
CA VAL A 399 26.92 -18.80 7.52
C VAL A 399 26.82 -18.90 9.05
N GLY A 400 25.84 -19.65 9.57
CA GLY A 400 25.53 -19.61 11.01
C GLY A 400 25.00 -18.24 11.45
N SER A 401 25.57 -17.67 12.50
CA SER A 401 25.19 -16.38 13.09
C SER A 401 26.15 -15.22 12.75
N SER A 402 26.90 -15.35 11.65
CA SER A 402 27.92 -14.37 11.25
C SER A 402 27.33 -13.16 10.50
N ASN A 403 28.07 -12.04 10.54
CA ASN A 403 27.69 -10.81 9.85
C ASN A 403 27.69 -11.04 8.34
N THR A 404 26.52 -10.92 7.72
CA THR A 404 26.35 -11.26 6.31
C THR A 404 25.81 -10.09 5.53
N LEU A 405 26.60 -9.65 4.55
CA LEU A 405 26.16 -8.64 3.61
C LEU A 405 25.45 -9.31 2.44
N VAL A 406 24.16 -9.02 2.31
CA VAL A 406 23.34 -9.44 1.18
C VAL A 406 23.14 -8.23 0.27
N LEU A 407 23.74 -8.27 -0.93
CA LEU A 407 23.66 -7.16 -1.89
C LEU A 407 22.52 -7.34 -2.90
N ASP A 408 22.07 -8.58 -3.07
CA ASP A 408 20.92 -8.97 -3.88
C ASP A 408 20.13 -10.03 -3.12
N HIS A 409 18.82 -10.16 -3.35
CA HIS A 409 17.99 -11.20 -2.71
C HIS A 409 17.82 -10.98 -1.19
N TYR A 410 17.45 -9.77 -0.78
CA TYR A 410 17.12 -9.29 0.57
C TYR A 410 16.09 -10.15 1.31
N TYR A 411 15.29 -10.96 0.60
CA TYR A 411 14.48 -11.99 1.26
C TYR A 411 15.31 -12.94 2.14
N LEU A 412 16.61 -13.08 1.89
CA LEU A 412 17.51 -13.93 2.67
C LEU A 412 17.74 -13.41 4.08
N TYR A 413 17.70 -12.10 4.33
CA TYR A 413 17.80 -11.57 5.70
C TYR A 413 16.69 -12.14 6.60
N TYR A 414 15.49 -12.26 6.04
CA TYR A 414 14.35 -12.85 6.71
C TYR A 414 14.41 -14.38 6.69
N LEU A 415 14.49 -15.01 5.51
CA LEU A 415 14.35 -16.46 5.37
C LEU A 415 15.53 -17.26 5.94
N ALA A 416 16.74 -16.71 5.89
CA ALA A 416 17.94 -17.35 6.44
C ALA A 416 18.32 -16.82 7.83
N ASN A 417 17.53 -15.89 8.39
CA ASN A 417 17.78 -15.24 9.68
C ASN A 417 19.17 -14.60 9.79
N LEU A 418 19.51 -13.77 8.80
CA LEU A 418 20.83 -13.13 8.72
C LEU A 418 20.78 -11.74 9.35
N GLU A 419 21.92 -11.33 9.93
CA GLU A 419 22.15 -9.98 10.40
C GLU A 419 23.11 -9.23 9.45
N PRO A 420 22.76 -8.01 9.03
CA PRO A 420 23.62 -7.19 8.20
C PRO A 420 24.77 -6.62 9.05
N PRO A 421 25.97 -6.42 8.47
CA PRO A 421 27.01 -5.61 9.11
C PRO A 421 26.47 -4.18 9.34
N LEU A 422 26.86 -3.55 10.45
CA LEU A 422 26.40 -2.21 10.83
C LEU A 422 24.86 -2.06 10.89
N LYS A 423 24.16 -3.06 11.45
CA LYS A 423 22.69 -3.08 11.58
C LYS A 423 22.09 -1.79 12.16
N SER A 424 22.73 -1.19 13.15
CA SER A 424 22.30 0.07 13.80
C SER A 424 22.41 1.30 12.90
N GLU A 425 23.31 1.29 11.92
CA GLU A 425 23.57 2.45 11.04
C GLU A 425 22.86 2.32 9.69
N MET A 426 22.85 1.11 9.13
CA MET A 426 22.37 0.85 7.76
C MET A 426 21.15 -0.06 7.72
N GLY A 427 20.90 -0.85 8.77
CA GLY A 427 19.81 -1.82 8.81
C GLY A 427 19.89 -2.77 7.62
N TYR A 428 18.73 -3.08 7.04
CA TYR A 428 18.61 -4.01 5.92
C TYR A 428 18.68 -3.33 4.53
N SER A 429 19.33 -2.16 4.43
CA SER A 429 19.25 -1.27 3.27
C SER A 429 19.70 -1.90 1.94
N TYR A 430 19.12 -1.40 0.85
CA TYR A 430 19.41 -1.84 -0.51
C TYR A 430 20.76 -1.29 -1.03
N LEU A 431 21.34 -1.97 -2.02
CA LEU A 431 22.61 -1.58 -2.65
C LEU A 431 22.61 -0.12 -3.12
N ASN A 432 21.52 0.30 -3.76
CA ASN A 432 21.34 1.67 -4.26
C ASN A 432 21.42 2.73 -3.14
N SER A 433 21.13 2.36 -1.89
CA SER A 433 21.30 3.26 -0.75
C SER A 433 22.78 3.55 -0.46
N TYR A 434 23.70 2.69 -0.90
CA TYR A 434 25.15 2.83 -0.71
C TYR A 434 25.87 3.51 -1.88
N GLU A 435 25.27 3.55 -3.08
CA GLU A 435 25.91 4.08 -4.29
C GLU A 435 26.34 5.55 -4.14
N HIS A 436 25.61 6.32 -3.32
CA HIS A 436 25.93 7.74 -3.05
C HIS A 436 27.01 7.95 -1.98
N LYS A 437 27.48 6.88 -1.32
CA LYS A 437 28.56 6.90 -0.31
C LYS A 437 29.51 5.72 -0.52
N PRO A 438 30.45 5.79 -1.47
CA PRO A 438 31.37 4.69 -1.78
C PRO A 438 32.19 4.20 -0.59
N SER A 439 32.53 5.08 0.36
CA SER A 439 33.19 4.70 1.61
C SER A 439 32.36 3.73 2.45
N THR A 440 31.03 3.89 2.44
CA THR A 440 30.10 3.03 3.18
C THR A 440 30.02 1.62 2.59
N LEU A 441 30.02 1.45 1.26
CA LEU A 441 30.03 0.11 0.67
C LEU A 441 31.33 -0.65 0.99
N GLN A 442 32.48 0.02 0.88
CA GLN A 442 33.77 -0.58 1.22
C GLN A 442 33.84 -0.96 2.69
N GLU A 443 33.33 -0.11 3.58
CA GLU A 443 33.25 -0.38 5.01
C GLU A 443 32.38 -1.60 5.32
N LEU A 444 31.19 -1.70 4.71
CA LEU A 444 30.31 -2.86 4.87
C LEU A 444 30.98 -4.15 4.39
N LEU A 445 31.64 -4.12 3.22
CA LEU A 445 32.39 -5.25 2.70
C LEU A 445 33.53 -5.67 3.65
N ASN A 446 34.22 -4.70 4.24
CA ASN A 446 35.29 -4.97 5.19
C ASN A 446 34.77 -5.58 6.51
N GLN A 447 33.56 -5.23 6.94
CA GLN A 447 32.94 -5.73 8.18
C GLN A 447 32.14 -7.02 8.00
N ALA A 448 31.80 -7.39 6.77
CA ALA A 448 31.09 -8.63 6.48
C ALA A 448 32.02 -9.84 6.58
N ASP A 449 31.57 -10.88 7.28
CA ASP A 449 32.20 -12.21 7.27
C ASP A 449 31.83 -12.96 5.99
N PHE A 450 30.59 -12.76 5.54
CA PHE A 450 30.02 -13.39 4.37
C PHE A 450 29.38 -12.37 3.44
N LEU A 451 29.48 -12.64 2.13
CA LEU A 451 28.88 -11.84 1.08
C LEU A 451 28.00 -12.73 0.20
N VAL A 452 26.72 -12.38 0.12
CA VAL A 452 25.77 -12.95 -0.85
C VAL A 452 25.56 -11.94 -1.97
N VAL A 453 25.91 -12.35 -3.19
CA VAL A 453 25.87 -11.45 -4.36
C VAL A 453 25.62 -12.20 -5.66
N SER A 454 24.89 -11.56 -6.57
CA SER A 454 24.63 -12.08 -7.91
C SER A 454 25.75 -11.76 -8.89
N ASP A 455 25.93 -12.60 -9.90
CA ASP A 455 26.90 -12.39 -10.98
C ASP A 455 26.66 -11.07 -11.72
N ALA A 456 25.40 -10.63 -11.80
CA ALA A 456 25.03 -9.36 -12.43
C ALA A 456 25.56 -8.17 -11.62
N THR A 457 25.38 -8.20 -10.30
CA THR A 457 25.86 -7.14 -9.39
C THR A 457 27.38 -7.11 -9.31
N VAL A 458 28.05 -8.28 -9.32
CA VAL A 458 29.52 -8.34 -9.41
C VAL A 458 30.02 -7.70 -10.72
N LYS A 459 29.39 -7.99 -11.85
CA LYS A 459 29.77 -7.40 -13.15
C LYS A 459 29.51 -5.90 -13.23
N GLY A 460 28.47 -5.43 -12.54
CA GLY A 460 28.08 -4.02 -12.53
C GLY A 460 28.88 -3.13 -11.59
N ASN A 461 29.66 -3.70 -10.67
CA ASN A 461 30.31 -2.94 -9.60
C ASN A 461 31.78 -3.37 -9.38
N ALA A 462 32.70 -2.50 -9.78
CA ALA A 462 34.15 -2.74 -9.68
C ALA A 462 34.65 -2.90 -8.24
N GLN A 463 34.03 -2.25 -7.25
CA GLN A 463 34.42 -2.38 -5.85
C GLN A 463 34.12 -3.77 -5.31
N ILE A 464 32.93 -4.30 -5.62
CA ILE A 464 32.52 -5.66 -5.26
C ILE A 464 33.44 -6.68 -5.93
N MET A 465 33.72 -6.49 -7.22
CA MET A 465 34.63 -7.38 -7.97
C MET A 465 36.04 -7.37 -7.36
N SER A 466 36.58 -6.20 -7.03
CA SER A 466 37.88 -6.05 -6.36
C SER A 466 37.90 -6.76 -5.01
N TYR A 467 36.89 -6.53 -4.17
CA TYR A 467 36.75 -7.21 -2.88
C TYR A 467 36.75 -8.74 -3.05
N ILE A 468 35.97 -9.25 -4.01
CA ILE A 468 35.88 -10.68 -4.26
C ILE A 468 37.23 -11.28 -4.63
N HIS A 469 37.98 -10.63 -5.52
CA HIS A 469 39.28 -11.12 -6.00
C HIS A 469 40.38 -11.09 -4.94
N HIS A 470 40.34 -10.12 -4.02
CA HIS A 470 41.46 -9.87 -3.11
C HIS A 470 41.20 -10.36 -1.67
N GLN A 471 39.96 -10.44 -1.24
CA GLN A 471 39.63 -10.58 0.19
C GLN A 471 38.64 -11.70 0.49
N SER A 472 38.14 -12.41 -0.52
CA SER A 472 37.14 -13.46 -0.32
C SER A 472 37.49 -14.75 -1.05
N GLN A 473 37.01 -15.86 -0.51
CA GLN A 473 36.96 -17.13 -1.19
C GLN A 473 35.51 -17.50 -1.48
N LYS A 474 35.24 -17.94 -2.71
CA LYS A 474 33.93 -18.49 -3.06
C LYS A 474 33.72 -19.80 -2.31
N ILE A 475 32.67 -19.84 -1.49
CA ILE A 475 32.34 -21.02 -0.68
C ILE A 475 31.39 -21.92 -1.44
N ILE A 476 30.24 -21.38 -1.87
CA ILE A 476 29.15 -22.16 -2.47
C ILE A 476 28.48 -21.37 -3.59
N GLN A 477 28.18 -22.04 -4.72
CA GLN A 477 27.18 -21.56 -5.68
C GLN A 477 25.79 -21.91 -5.13
N LEU A 478 24.99 -20.89 -4.80
CA LEU A 478 23.68 -21.10 -4.19
C LEU A 478 22.66 -21.59 -5.22
N GLU A 479 22.64 -20.90 -6.37
CA GLU A 479 21.86 -21.19 -7.58
C GLU A 479 22.53 -20.51 -8.79
N PRO A 480 22.14 -20.79 -10.05
CA PRO A 480 22.75 -20.16 -11.22
C PRO A 480 22.71 -18.63 -11.13
N GLY A 481 23.89 -17.99 -11.11
CA GLY A 481 24.01 -16.54 -11.03
C GLY A 481 24.01 -15.96 -9.60
N LEU A 482 23.91 -16.77 -8.55
CA LEU A 482 23.97 -16.32 -7.15
C LEU A 482 25.01 -17.11 -6.35
N SER A 483 25.93 -16.40 -5.70
CA SER A 483 27.07 -17.01 -5.01
C SER A 483 27.19 -16.51 -3.56
N LEU A 484 27.71 -17.39 -2.69
CA LEU A 484 28.15 -17.06 -1.34
C LEU A 484 29.68 -17.03 -1.30
N TYR A 485 30.21 -15.91 -0.83
CA TYR A 485 31.63 -15.69 -0.58
C TYR A 485 31.86 -15.55 0.92
N GLN A 486 33.00 -16.03 1.40
CA GLN A 486 33.46 -15.83 2.77
C GLN A 486 34.76 -15.03 2.73
N LYS A 487 34.90 -14.08 3.63
CA LYS A 487 36.15 -13.32 3.78
C LYS A 487 37.26 -14.27 4.24
N VAL A 488 38.46 -14.16 3.65
CA VAL A 488 39.56 -15.13 3.87
C VAL A 488 39.93 -15.27 5.35
N ASP A 489 39.86 -14.18 6.11
CA ASP A 489 40.20 -14.16 7.54
C ASP A 489 38.99 -14.35 8.47
N ALA A 490 37.78 -14.57 7.92
CA ALA A 490 36.59 -14.78 8.75
C ALA A 490 36.68 -16.14 9.47
N PRO A 491 36.22 -16.22 10.73
CA PRO A 491 36.19 -17.50 11.45
C PRO A 491 35.43 -18.52 10.62
N THR A 492 36.08 -19.64 10.31
CA THR A 492 35.38 -20.77 9.71
C THR A 492 34.33 -21.19 10.72
N ALA A 493 33.05 -21.22 10.32
CA ALA A 493 32.00 -21.81 11.12
C ALA A 493 32.46 -23.22 11.46
N LYS A 494 32.98 -23.42 12.68
CA LYS A 494 33.32 -24.76 13.16
C LYS A 494 32.02 -25.53 13.01
N LYS A 495 32.04 -26.62 12.24
CA LYS A 495 30.98 -27.62 12.30
C LYS A 495 30.76 -27.85 13.80
N GLN A 496 29.63 -27.39 14.33
CA GLN A 496 29.19 -27.81 15.64
C GLN A 496 29.06 -29.31 15.49
N ASP A 497 30.05 -30.04 16.01
CA ASP A 497 30.04 -31.49 16.00
C ASP A 497 28.73 -31.92 16.64
N SER A 498 27.91 -32.58 15.83
CA SER A 498 26.61 -33.14 16.17
C SER A 498 26.79 -34.34 17.11
N THR A 499 27.34 -34.07 18.29
CA THR A 499 27.36 -34.97 19.44
C THR A 499 26.66 -34.27 20.61
N ALA A 500 25.36 -34.08 20.44
CA ALA A 500 24.44 -34.01 21.56
C ALA A 500 23.25 -34.92 21.20
N GLN A 501 23.39 -36.19 21.57
CA GLN A 501 22.24 -37.03 21.88
C GLN A 501 21.64 -36.51 23.19
N GLU A 502 20.45 -35.94 23.13
CA GLU A 502 19.26 -36.31 23.93
C GLU A 502 18.05 -35.46 23.51
#